data_AF-A0A350WUB4-F1
#
_entry.id   AF-A0A350WUB4-F1
#
_cell.length_a   1.000
_cell.length_b   1.000
_cell.length_c   1.000
_cell.angle_alpha   90.00
_cell.angle_beta   90.00
_cell.angle_gamma   90.00
#
_symmetry.space_group_name_H-M   'P 1'
#
loop_
_entity.id
_entity.type
_entity.pdbx_description
1 polymer ?
#
loop_
_entity_poly.entity_id
_entity_poly.type
_entity_poly.pdbx_seq_one_letter_code
_entity_poly.pdbx_strand_id
1 'polypeptide(L)' 'MPIKTIIMGAAGRDFHNFNTFFRGNKDYEVVAFTATQIPNIEGRVYPTELAGPLYPKGIPIHPEEELVDLIKKHG' A
#
# COMPACT_ATOMS: atom_id res chain seq x y z
N MET A 1 17.20 8.03 0.47
CA MET A 1 16.18 7.29 1.23
C MET A 1 14.91 7.32 0.41
N PRO A 2 14.18 6.20 0.26
CA PRO A 2 12.93 6.19 -0.49
C PRO A 2 11.88 7.08 0.19
N ILE A 3 10.96 7.63 -0.60
CA ILE A 3 9.80 8.38 -0.11
C ILE A 3 8.78 7.37 0.38
N LYS A 4 8.55 7.35 1.70
CA LYS A 4 7.48 6.54 2.29
C LYS A 4 6.13 7.04 1.78
N THR A 5 5.36 6.13 1.22
CA THR A 5 4.12 6.42 0.51
C THR A 5 2.99 5.58 1.07
N ILE A 6 1.87 6.23 1.38
CA ILE A 6 0.60 5.56 1.67
C ILE A 6 -0.28 5.79 0.44
N ILE A 7 -0.83 4.72 -0.14
CA ILE A 7 -1.78 4.81 -1.25
C ILE A 7 -3.19 4.71 -0.67
N MET A 8 -3.99 5.78 -0.84
CA MET A 8 -5.39 5.78 -0.43
C MET A 8 -6.25 5.06 -1.46
N GLY A 9 -6.79 3.90 -1.10
CA GLY A 9 -7.53 3.00 -1.99
C GLY A 9 -6.84 1.63 -2.14
N ALA A 10 -7.65 0.57 -2.33
CA ALA A 10 -7.18 -0.82 -2.36
C ALA A 10 -7.92 -1.70 -3.39
N ALA A 11 -8.07 -1.21 -4.61
CA ALA A 11 -8.55 -2.02 -5.74
C ALA A 11 -8.21 -1.33 -7.07
N GLY A 12 -8.66 -1.90 -8.19
CA GLY A 12 -8.76 -1.20 -9.48
C GLY A 12 -7.56 -0.31 -9.81
N ARG A 13 -7.80 1.01 -9.85
CA ARG A 13 -6.80 2.02 -10.20
C ARG A 13 -5.63 2.10 -9.22
N ASP A 14 -5.86 1.88 -7.94
CA ASP A 14 -4.83 2.07 -6.91
C ASP A 14 -3.77 0.96 -7.01
N PHE A 15 -4.22 -0.28 -7.20
CA PHE A 15 -3.33 -1.39 -7.54
C PHE A 15 -2.69 -1.22 -8.91
N HIS A 16 -3.40 -0.64 -9.89
CA HIS A 16 -2.81 -0.35 -11.20
C HIS A 16 -1.67 0.67 -11.09
N ASN A 17 -1.86 1.78 -10.38
CA ASN A 17 -0.84 2.79 -10.15
C ASN A 17 0.36 2.20 -9.41
N PHE A 18 0.12 1.36 -8.39
CA PHE A 18 1.18 0.62 -7.73
C PHE A 18 1.99 -0.21 -8.75
N ASN A 19 1.31 -1.03 -9.53
CA ASN A 19 1.95 -1.96 -10.46
C ASN A 19 2.72 -1.30 -11.60
N THR A 20 2.29 -0.12 -12.05
CA THR A 20 2.87 0.56 -13.21
C THR A 20 3.92 1.60 -12.84
N PHE A 21 3.83 2.23 -11.67
CA PHE A 21 4.74 3.33 -11.29
C PHE A 21 5.58 3.02 -10.04
N PHE A 22 4.97 2.45 -9.00
CA PHE A 22 5.66 2.26 -7.71
C PHE A 22 6.42 0.94 -7.63
N ARG A 23 5.91 -0.11 -8.27
CA ARG A 23 6.48 -1.46 -8.20
C ARG A 23 7.88 -1.49 -8.83
N GLY A 24 8.87 -1.83 -8.00
CA GLY A 24 10.28 -1.87 -8.42
C GLY A 24 10.97 -0.50 -8.49
N ASN A 25 10.25 0.59 -8.20
CA ASN A 25 10.81 1.92 -8.15
C ASN A 25 11.48 2.15 -6.78
N LYS A 26 12.81 2.29 -6.77
CA LYS A 26 13.61 2.44 -5.55
C LYS A 26 13.49 3.81 -4.88
N ASP A 27 12.89 4.78 -5.56
CA ASP A 27 12.67 6.12 -5.02
C ASP A 27 11.46 6.15 -4.07
N TYR A 28 10.65 5.09 -4.03
CA TYR A 28 9.44 5.00 -3.22
C TYR A 28 9.39 3.71 -2.40
N GLU A 29 8.82 3.83 -1.20
CA GLU A 29 8.48 2.70 -0.35
C GLU A 29 6.99 2.80 0.00
N VAL A 30 6.17 1.98 -0.65
CA VAL A 30 4.72 1.93 -0.37
C VAL A 30 4.51 1.13 0.92
N VAL A 31 4.25 1.84 2.02
CA VAL A 31 4.17 1.24 3.35
C VAL A 31 2.79 0.70 3.71
N ALA A 32 1.74 1.20 3.04
CA ALA A 32 0.36 0.75 3.22
C ALA A 32 -0.52 1.15 2.04
N PHE A 33 -1.57 0.35 1.80
CA PHE A 33 -2.81 0.79 1.17
C PHE A 33 -3.86 1.08 2.24
N THR A 34 -4.87 1.90 1.93
CA THR A 34 -6.06 2.08 2.78
C THR A 34 -7.36 1.76 2.04
N ALA A 35 -8.44 1.42 2.75
CA ALA A 35 -9.75 1.14 2.15
C ALA A 35 -10.93 1.55 3.04
N THR A 36 -12.08 1.85 2.41
CA THR A 36 -13.33 2.24 3.11
C THR A 36 -14.56 1.40 2.75
N GLN A 37 -14.67 0.96 1.48
CA GLN A 37 -15.94 0.53 0.90
C GLN A 37 -15.99 -0.93 0.45
N ILE A 38 -14.87 -1.67 0.53
CA ILE A 38 -14.79 -3.03 0.02
C ILE A 38 -14.87 -4.01 1.21
N PRO A 39 -15.98 -4.75 1.36
CA PRO A 39 -16.16 -5.64 2.50
C PRO A 39 -15.01 -6.65 2.63
N ASN A 40 -14.46 -6.79 3.83
CA ASN A 40 -13.40 -7.75 4.18
C ASN A 40 -12.07 -7.52 3.46
N ILE A 41 -11.80 -6.32 2.93
CA ILE A 41 -10.49 -6.02 2.34
C ILE A 41 -9.51 -5.48 3.39
N GLU A 42 -10.00 -4.73 4.39
CA GLU A 42 -9.15 -4.28 5.48
C GLU A 42 -8.57 -5.47 6.25
N GLY A 43 -7.31 -5.33 6.68
CA GLY A 43 -6.55 -6.41 7.33
C GLY A 43 -5.95 -7.43 6.36
N ARG A 44 -6.26 -7.36 5.05
CA ARG A 44 -5.56 -8.15 4.04
C ARG A 44 -4.20 -7.55 3.70
N VAL A 45 -3.42 -8.31 2.94
CA VAL A 45 -2.12 -7.91 2.42
C VAL A 45 -2.18 -7.96 0.89
N TYR A 46 -1.70 -6.91 0.24
CA TYR A 46 -1.40 -6.94 -1.18
C TYR A 46 -0.33 -8.01 -1.44
N PRO A 47 -0.61 -9.05 -2.24
CA PRO A 47 0.19 -10.27 -2.27
C PRO A 47 1.66 -10.06 -2.64
N THR A 48 2.55 -10.80 -1.97
CA THR A 48 4.01 -10.77 -2.22
C THR A 48 4.37 -11.07 -3.67
N GLU A 49 3.64 -12.00 -4.27
CA GLU A 49 3.78 -12.51 -5.63
C GLU A 49 3.50 -11.41 -6.67
N LEU A 50 2.69 -10.41 -6.29
CA LEU A 50 2.35 -9.27 -7.14
C LEU A 50 3.17 -8.02 -6.79
N ALA A 51 3.61 -7.90 -5.53
CA ALA A 51 4.31 -6.73 -5.01
C ALA A 51 5.77 -6.61 -5.52
N GLY A 52 6.38 -7.73 -5.92
CA GLY A 52 7.74 -7.76 -6.45
C GLY A 52 8.83 -7.72 -5.37
N PRO A 53 10.11 -7.72 -5.77
CA PRO A 53 11.23 -8.03 -4.87
C PRO A 53 11.48 -7.01 -3.75
N LEU A 54 10.98 -5.78 -3.91
CA LEU A 54 11.10 -4.73 -2.88
C LEU A 54 10.12 -4.92 -1.71
N TYR A 55 9.12 -5.81 -1.86
CA TYR A 55 8.04 -6.02 -0.89
C TYR A 55 7.89 -7.52 -0.55
N PRO A 56 8.91 -8.16 0.06
CA PRO A 56 8.90 -9.60 0.34
C PRO A 56 7.85 -10.04 1.36
N LYS A 57 7.19 -9.09 2.04
CA LYS A 57 6.09 -9.33 2.99
C LYS A 57 4.73 -8.86 2.45
N GLY A 58 4.67 -8.43 1.19
CA GLY A 58 3.52 -7.75 0.62
C GLY A 58 3.36 -6.36 1.21
N ILE A 59 2.20 -5.75 0.96
CA ILE A 59 1.88 -4.40 1.46
C ILE A 59 0.56 -4.48 2.24
N PRO A 60 0.51 -4.06 3.51
CA PRO A 60 -0.71 -4.17 4.30
C PRO A 60 -1.80 -3.24 3.77
N ILE A 61 -3.05 -3.67 3.92
CA ILE A 61 -4.25 -2.90 3.59
C ILE A 61 -4.96 -2.57 4.90
N HIS A 62 -5.00 -1.28 5.25
CA HIS A 62 -5.59 -0.77 6.48
C HIS A 62 -6.98 -0.16 6.25
N PRO A 63 -7.83 -0.05 7.27
CA PRO A 63 -8.96 0.86 7.24
C PRO A 63 -8.48 2.30 6.97
N GLU A 64 -9.20 3.05 6.14
CA GLU A 64 -8.83 4.45 5.85
C GLU A 64 -8.96 5.38 7.06
N GLU A 65 -9.81 5.04 8.04
CA GLU A 65 -9.89 5.77 9.32
C GLU A 65 -8.55 5.77 10.08
N GLU A 66 -7.66 4.79 9.84
CA GLU A 66 -6.33 4.74 10.44
C GLU A 66 -5.31 5.67 9.76
N LEU A 67 -5.68 6.41 8.69
CA LEU A 67 -4.74 7.19 7.87
C LEU A 67 -3.87 8.14 8.72
N VAL A 68 -4.46 8.86 9.66
CA VAL A 68 -3.73 9.81 10.51
C VAL A 68 -2.69 9.10 11.39
N ASP A 69 -3.02 7.92 11.90
CA ASP A 69 -2.11 7.14 12.74
C ASP A 69 -1.04 6.44 11.92
N LEU A 70 -1.36 6.01 10.69
CA LEU A 70 -0.37 5.52 9.71
C LEU A 70 0.63 6.62 9.34
N ILE A 71 0.17 7.86 9.11
CA ILE A 71 1.06 9.01 8.86
C ILE A 71 1.98 9.24 10.05
N LYS A 72 1.48 9.23 11.29
CA LYS A 72 2.33 9.38 12.49
C LYS A 72 3.34 8.24 12.64
N LYS A 73 2.93 7.01 12.32
CA LYS A 73 3.75 5.79 12.44
C LYS A 73 4.89 5.75 11.43
N HIS A 74 4.64 6.24 10.21
CA HIS A 74 5.58 6.14 9.10
C HIS A 74 6.28 7.46 8.76
N GLY A 75 5.78 8.62 9.20
CA GLY A 75 6.37 9.94 8.99
C GLY A 75 7.68 10.19 9.71
#